data_AF-A0A969SBB4-F1
#
_entry.id   AF-A0A969SBB4-F1
#
_cell.length_a   1.000
_cell.length_b   1.000
_cell.length_c   1.000
_cell.angle_alpha   90.00
_cell.angle_beta   90.00
_cell.angle_gamma   90.00
#
_symmetry.space_group_name_H-M   'P 1'
#
loop_
_entity.id
_entity.type
_entity.pdbx_description
1 polymer ?
#
loop_
_entity_poly.entity_id
_entity_poly.type
_entity_poly.pdbx_seq_one_letter_code
_entity_poly.pdbx_strand_id
1 'polypeptide(L)'
;MIQKSSNIGTSKIALQLPAETLWNLYSELGFGSTPKTGFSGETAGRLRAAKTWRPFEQATMSFGYGLSVSAIQLARAYTLFTNDGVLLPVTFMKREADVIGKQIISPQSARSMSAMLETVTQTGGTATRGQVPGYRVAGKTGNR
;
A
#
# COMPACT_ATOMS: atom_id res chain seq x y z
N MET A 1 8.92 2.41 -13.47
CA MET A 1 8.91 3.27 -12.24
C MET A 1 8.99 2.45 -10.97
N ILE A 2 8.09 1.47 -10.76
CA ILE A 2 8.07 0.61 -9.56
C ILE A 2 9.34 -0.24 -9.45
N GLN A 3 9.78 -0.87 -10.55
CA GLN A 3 11.01 -1.67 -10.61
C GLN A 3 12.29 -0.95 -10.13
N LYS A 4 12.38 0.37 -10.37
CA LYS A 4 13.52 1.21 -9.97
C LYS A 4 13.26 2.01 -8.69
N SER A 5 12.09 1.83 -8.06
CA SER A 5 11.60 2.66 -6.95
C SER A 5 11.79 4.17 -7.20
N SER A 6 11.45 4.65 -8.40
CA SER A 6 11.70 6.05 -8.78
C SER A 6 10.72 6.99 -8.09
N ASN A 7 11.22 7.76 -7.13
CA ASN A 7 10.45 8.80 -6.43
C ASN A 7 9.96 9.89 -7.40
N ILE A 8 10.76 10.22 -8.42
CA ILE A 8 10.41 11.23 -9.44
C ILE A 8 9.20 10.76 -10.27
N GLY A 9 9.22 9.52 -10.74
CA GLY A 9 8.10 8.97 -11.54
C GLY A 9 6.80 8.89 -10.74
N THR A 10 6.90 8.43 -9.49
CA THR A 10 5.75 8.32 -8.58
C THR A 10 5.17 9.69 -8.23
N SER A 11 6.03 10.68 -7.98
CA SER A 11 5.63 12.06 -7.69
C SER A 11 4.94 12.74 -8.88
N LYS A 12 5.42 12.50 -10.11
CA LYS A 12 4.80 13.07 -11.31
C LYS A 12 3.37 12.58 -11.52
N ILE A 13 3.12 11.28 -11.35
CA ILE A 13 1.76 10.71 -11.40
C ILE A 13 0.91 11.29 -10.27
N ALA A 14 1.46 11.33 -9.05
CA ALA A 14 0.74 11.84 -7.89
C ALA A 14 0.31 13.30 -8.08
N LEU A 15 1.15 14.15 -8.66
CA LEU A 15 0.86 15.56 -8.93
C LEU A 15 -0.12 15.78 -10.09
N GLN A 16 -0.35 14.78 -10.95
CA GLN A 16 -1.38 14.82 -11.99
C GLN A 16 -2.78 14.51 -11.44
N LEU A 17 -2.87 13.99 -10.22
CA LEU A 17 -4.14 13.66 -9.56
C LEU A 17 -4.53 14.76 -8.55
N PRO A 18 -5.83 15.00 -8.34
CA PRO A 18 -6.29 15.79 -7.20
C PRO A 18 -5.78 15.18 -5.89
N ALA A 19 -5.33 16.01 -4.95
CA ALA A 19 -4.84 15.53 -3.64
C ALA A 19 -5.87 14.66 -2.91
N GLU A 20 -7.16 14.99 -3.06
CA GLU A 20 -8.29 14.24 -2.51
C GLU A 20 -8.37 12.80 -3.05
N THR A 21 -7.97 12.55 -4.30
CA THR A 21 -7.96 11.19 -4.87
C THR A 21 -6.97 10.30 -4.13
N LEU A 22 -5.76 10.80 -3.87
CA LEU A 22 -4.73 10.07 -3.13
C LEU A 22 -5.11 9.91 -1.65
N TRP A 23 -5.67 10.96 -1.06
CA TRP A 23 -6.12 10.92 0.33
C TRP A 23 -7.25 9.92 0.53
N ASN A 24 -8.23 9.89 -0.38
CA ASN A 24 -9.32 8.91 -0.36
C ASN A 24 -8.77 7.50 -0.45
N LEU A 25 -7.85 7.23 -1.38
CA LEU A 25 -7.20 5.92 -1.49
C LEU A 25 -6.50 5.51 -0.17
N TYR A 26 -5.70 6.38 0.43
CA TYR A 26 -5.03 6.08 1.70
C TYR A 26 -6.01 5.88 2.87
N SER A 27 -7.07 6.69 2.91
CA SER A 27 -8.14 6.58 3.90
C SER A 27 -8.90 5.26 3.75
N GLU A 28 -9.19 4.84 2.52
CA GLU A 28 -9.85 3.57 2.23
C GLU A 28 -9.00 2.34 2.58
N LEU A 29 -7.67 2.45 2.49
CA LEU A 29 -6.73 1.45 3.02
C LEU A 29 -6.74 1.39 4.56
N GLY A 30 -7.35 2.37 5.22
CA GLY A 30 -7.45 2.48 6.67
C GLY A 30 -6.29 3.24 7.32
N PHE A 31 -5.51 4.00 6.54
CA PHE A 31 -4.43 4.81 7.11
C PHE A 31 -5.00 6.04 7.83
N GLY A 32 -4.43 6.36 8.99
CA GLY A 32 -4.97 7.42 9.87
C GLY A 32 -6.18 6.97 10.70
N SER A 33 -6.58 5.70 10.63
CA SER A 33 -7.63 5.10 11.47
C SER A 33 -7.09 3.88 12.20
N THR A 34 -7.50 3.67 13.44
CA THR A 34 -7.10 2.48 14.21
C THR A 34 -7.63 1.21 13.53
N PRO A 35 -6.81 0.15 13.35
CA PRO A 35 -7.22 -1.07 12.64
C PRO A 35 -8.34 -1.86 13.33
N LYS A 36 -8.57 -1.65 14.63
CA LYS A 36 -9.64 -2.28 15.43
C LYS A 36 -9.58 -3.81 15.37
N THR A 37 -8.37 -4.38 15.40
CA THR A 37 -8.21 -5.85 15.39
C THR A 37 -8.53 -6.51 16.74
N GLY A 38 -8.71 -5.71 17.79
CA GLY A 38 -8.91 -6.17 19.18
C GLY A 38 -7.61 -6.24 19.98
N PHE A 39 -6.46 -5.91 19.38
CA PHE A 39 -5.18 -5.85 20.08
C PHE A 39 -5.05 -4.57 20.92
N SER A 40 -4.45 -4.67 22.10
CA SER A 40 -4.19 -3.51 22.96
C SER A 40 -3.03 -2.67 22.43
N GLY A 41 -3.17 -1.35 22.39
CA GLY A 41 -2.08 -0.44 21.97
C GLY A 41 -1.98 -0.25 20.45
N GLU A 42 -3.04 -0.53 19.69
CA GLU A 42 -3.09 -0.20 18.26
C GLU A 42 -2.94 1.31 18.03
N THR A 43 -2.09 1.67 17.08
CA THR A 43 -1.97 3.06 16.61
C THR A 43 -2.76 3.28 15.33
N ALA A 44 -3.42 4.44 15.24
CA ALA A 44 -4.06 4.88 14.01
C ALA A 44 -3.04 5.28 12.92
N GLY A 45 -1.79 5.52 13.29
CA GLY A 45 -0.83 6.21 12.44
C GLY A 45 -1.21 7.68 12.24
N ARG A 46 -0.81 8.26 11.11
CA ARG A 46 -1.10 9.66 10.77
C ARG A 46 -1.34 9.82 9.28
N LEU A 47 -2.52 10.34 8.93
CA LEU A 47 -2.88 10.80 7.60
C LEU A 47 -3.51 12.20 7.72
N ARG A 48 -2.83 13.25 7.25
CA ARG A 48 -3.35 14.62 7.32
C ARG A 48 -4.46 14.80 6.27
N ALA A 49 -5.44 15.66 6.52
CA ALA A 49 -6.51 15.96 5.57
C ALA A 49 -5.96 16.49 4.23
N ALA A 50 -6.52 16.04 3.09
CA ALA A 50 -6.11 16.44 1.74
C ALA A 50 -5.98 17.95 1.57
N LYS A 51 -6.93 18.73 2.12
CA LYS A 51 -6.95 20.20 2.04
C LYS A 51 -5.72 20.90 2.63
N THR A 52 -4.95 20.20 3.47
CA THR A 52 -3.74 20.73 4.09
C THR A 52 -2.49 20.46 3.26
N TRP A 53 -2.60 19.68 2.18
CA TRP A 53 -1.45 19.24 1.40
C TRP A 53 -1.06 20.30 0.37
N ARG A 54 0.19 20.76 0.46
CA ARG A 54 0.86 21.48 -0.61
C ARG A 54 1.37 20.49 -1.67
N PRO A 55 1.63 20.91 -2.91
CA PRO A 55 2.15 20.03 -3.96
C PRO A 55 3.40 19.24 -3.54
N PHE A 56 4.32 19.87 -2.81
CA PHE A 56 5.50 19.20 -2.24
C PHE A 56 5.12 18.07 -1.26
N GLU A 57 4.12 18.28 -0.42
CA GLU A 57 3.67 17.30 0.56
C GLU A 57 2.93 16.14 -0.13
N GLN A 58 2.14 16.43 -1.15
CA GLN A 58 1.51 15.41 -1.99
C GLN A 58 2.55 14.54 -2.72
N ALA A 59 3.59 15.16 -3.27
CA ALA A 59 4.70 14.45 -3.91
C ALA A 59 5.42 13.52 -2.91
N THR A 60 5.79 14.05 -1.74
CA THR A 60 6.48 13.27 -0.69
C THR A 60 5.65 12.11 -0.15
N MET A 61 4.34 12.30 0.01
CA MET A 61 3.41 11.23 0.41
C MET A 61 3.33 10.11 -0.63
N SER A 62 3.47 10.40 -1.93
CA SER A 62 3.42 9.39 -2.98
C SER A 62 4.53 8.33 -2.86
N PHE A 63 5.65 8.67 -2.24
CA PHE A 63 6.76 7.75 -1.98
C PHE A 63 6.98 7.46 -0.49
N GLY A 64 5.96 7.72 0.35
CA GLY A 64 5.88 7.22 1.73
C GLY A 64 6.34 8.19 2.83
N TYR A 65 6.63 9.46 2.50
CA TYR A 65 6.99 10.48 3.49
C TYR A 65 5.80 11.39 3.81
N GLY A 66 5.59 11.73 5.08
CA GLY A 66 4.47 12.61 5.49
C GLY A 66 3.19 11.88 5.92
N LEU A 67 3.21 10.54 5.93
CA LEU A 67 2.22 9.69 6.59
C LEU A 67 2.93 8.66 7.47
N SER A 68 2.27 8.21 8.53
CA SER A 68 2.76 7.10 9.35
C SER A 68 1.72 5.99 9.43
N VAL A 69 2.18 4.76 9.35
CA VAL A 69 1.36 3.54 9.42
C VAL A 69 2.06 2.51 10.29
N SER A 70 1.27 1.70 10.97
CA SER A 70 1.74 0.49 11.66
C SER A 70 2.05 -0.62 10.67
N ALA A 71 2.88 -1.59 11.09
CA ALA A 71 3.20 -2.75 10.27
C ALA A 71 1.94 -3.56 9.89
N ILE A 72 0.96 -3.67 10.79
CA ILE A 72 -0.29 -4.39 10.52
C ILE A 72 -1.18 -3.67 9.49
N GLN A 73 -1.24 -2.34 9.53
CA GLN A 73 -1.93 -1.54 8.49
C GLN A 73 -1.26 -1.74 7.13
N LEU A 74 0.07 -1.76 7.09
CA LEU A 74 0.80 -1.98 5.85
C LEU A 74 0.57 -3.40 5.31
N ALA A 75 0.69 -4.43 6.16
CA ALA A 75 0.41 -5.81 5.78
C ALA A 75 -1.02 -5.98 5.26
N ARG A 76 -2.00 -5.36 5.92
CA ARG A 76 -3.39 -5.32 5.45
C ARG A 76 -3.50 -4.69 4.06
N ALA A 77 -2.88 -3.53 3.84
CA ALA A 77 -2.95 -2.84 2.56
C ALA A 77 -2.39 -3.70 1.41
N TYR A 78 -1.41 -4.56 1.66
CA TYR A 78 -0.86 -5.47 0.65
C TYR A 78 -1.81 -6.61 0.25
N THR A 79 -2.83 -6.95 1.06
CA THR A 79 -3.81 -8.00 0.68
C THR A 79 -4.60 -7.62 -0.56
N LEU A 80 -4.69 -6.32 -0.86
CA LEU A 80 -5.34 -5.79 -2.03
C LEU A 80 -4.71 -6.32 -3.33
N PHE A 81 -3.39 -6.56 -3.34
CA PHE A 81 -2.69 -7.11 -4.50
C PHE A 81 -2.86 -8.63 -4.61
N THR A 82 -3.00 -9.31 -3.48
CA THR A 82 -3.17 -10.76 -3.45
C THR A 82 -4.62 -11.21 -3.65
N ASN A 83 -5.59 -10.29 -3.58
CA ASN A 83 -7.01 -10.59 -3.61
C ASN A 83 -7.78 -9.72 -4.61
N ASP A 84 -7.25 -9.56 -5.82
CA ASP A 84 -7.93 -8.89 -6.95
C ASP A 84 -8.52 -7.50 -6.62
N GLY A 85 -7.81 -6.72 -5.81
CA GLY A 85 -8.21 -5.36 -5.45
C GLY A 85 -9.14 -5.26 -4.24
N VAL A 86 -9.45 -6.39 -3.59
CA VAL A 86 -10.30 -6.47 -2.39
C VAL A 86 -9.44 -6.39 -1.14
N LEU A 87 -9.69 -5.37 -0.33
CA LEU A 87 -9.08 -5.19 0.98
C LEU A 87 -9.80 -6.03 2.03
N LEU A 88 -9.07 -6.95 2.67
CA LEU A 88 -9.61 -7.81 3.71
C LEU A 88 -9.39 -7.20 5.10
N PRO A 89 -10.27 -7.47 6.08
CA PRO A 89 -10.00 -7.13 7.47
C PRO A 89 -8.93 -8.07 8.04
N VAL A 90 -8.11 -7.56 8.97
CA VAL A 90 -7.12 -8.37 9.72
C VAL A 90 -7.73 -8.88 11.01
N THR A 91 -7.34 -10.06 11.46
CA THR A 91 -7.71 -10.59 12.78
C THR A 91 -6.57 -11.44 13.33
N PHE A 92 -6.55 -11.58 14.66
CA PHE A 92 -5.72 -12.56 15.36
C PHE A 92 -6.49 -13.85 15.68
N MET A 93 -7.80 -13.85 15.49
CA MET A 93 -8.66 -14.99 15.79
C MET A 93 -8.81 -15.88 14.56
N LYS A 94 -8.73 -17.20 14.75
CA LYS A 94 -9.08 -18.15 13.68
C LYS A 94 -10.52 -17.87 13.23
N ARG A 95 -10.74 -17.86 11.91
CA ARG A 95 -12.06 -17.66 11.32
C ARG A 95 -12.61 -19.00 10.81
N GLU A 96 -13.91 -19.17 10.99
CA GLU A 96 -14.67 -20.33 10.51
C GLU A 96 -15.28 -20.08 9.12
N ALA A 97 -15.41 -18.81 8.70
CA ALA A 97 -16.00 -18.41 7.44
C ALA A 97 -15.19 -17.30 6.75
N ASP A 98 -15.36 -17.20 5.43
CA ASP A 98 -14.80 -16.13 4.63
C ASP A 98 -15.39 -14.77 5.02
N VAL A 99 -14.56 -13.73 4.91
CA VAL A 99 -14.96 -12.38 5.28
C VAL A 99 -15.18 -11.53 4.06
N ILE A 100 -16.28 -10.78 4.08
CA ILE A 100 -16.60 -9.79 3.06
C ILE A 100 -15.56 -8.66 3.16
N GLY A 101 -14.68 -8.60 2.17
CA GLY A 101 -13.75 -7.49 2.00
C GLY A 101 -14.40 -6.30 1.32
N LYS A 102 -13.63 -5.20 1.20
CA LYS A 102 -14.05 -4.02 0.46
C LYS A 102 -13.28 -3.94 -0.85
N GLN A 103 -13.96 -3.82 -1.99
CA GLN A 103 -13.29 -3.55 -3.27
C GLN A 103 -12.74 -2.11 -3.25
N ILE A 104 -11.42 -1.95 -3.41
CA ILE A 104 -10.76 -0.63 -3.40
C ILE A 104 -10.31 -0.23 -4.80
N ILE A 105 -9.73 -1.18 -5.55
CA ILE A 105 -9.34 -0.97 -6.96
C ILE A 105 -9.88 -2.10 -7.82
N SER A 106 -9.97 -1.94 -9.13
CA SER A 106 -10.43 -3.02 -10.01
C SER A 106 -9.48 -4.24 -10.00
N PRO A 107 -10.00 -5.46 -10.23
CA PRO A 107 -9.18 -6.67 -10.36
C PRO A 107 -8.08 -6.55 -11.40
N GLN A 108 -8.35 -5.85 -12.51
CA GLN A 108 -7.39 -5.63 -13.59
C GLN A 108 -6.23 -4.75 -13.12
N SER A 109 -6.53 -3.67 -12.38
CA SER A 109 -5.52 -2.78 -11.80
C SER A 109 -4.67 -3.51 -10.75
N ALA A 110 -5.30 -4.32 -9.90
CA ALA A 110 -4.61 -5.11 -8.88
C ALA A 110 -3.64 -6.13 -9.50
N ARG A 111 -4.08 -6.86 -10.52
CA ARG A 111 -3.24 -7.83 -11.24
C ARG A 111 -2.08 -7.15 -11.97
N SER A 112 -2.35 -6.02 -12.62
CA SER A 112 -1.31 -5.22 -13.29
C SER A 112 -0.26 -4.71 -12.30
N MET A 113 -0.71 -4.24 -11.13
CA MET A 113 0.19 -3.79 -10.06
C MET A 113 1.02 -4.94 -9.49
N SER A 114 0.41 -6.10 -9.26
CA SER A 114 1.10 -7.30 -8.77
C SER A 114 2.18 -7.78 -9.73
N ALA A 115 1.88 -7.81 -11.03
CA ALA A 115 2.87 -8.12 -12.06
C ALA A 115 4.04 -7.11 -12.05
N MET A 116 3.75 -5.81 -11.91
CA MET A 116 4.80 -4.80 -11.77
C MET A 116 5.64 -4.96 -10.49
N LEU A 117 5.03 -5.34 -9.36
CA LEU A 117 5.73 -5.57 -8.09
C LEU A 117 6.62 -6.81 -8.13
N GLU A 118 6.27 -7.82 -8.92
CA GLU A 118 7.14 -8.98 -9.16
C GLU A 118 8.43 -8.61 -9.89
N THR A 119 8.38 -7.66 -10.82
CA THR A 119 9.60 -7.20 -11.52
C THR A 119 10.64 -6.57 -10.59
N VAL A 120 10.24 -6.15 -9.38
CA VAL A 120 11.12 -5.52 -8.38
C VAL A 120 12.08 -6.54 -7.73
N THR A 121 11.63 -7.79 -7.59
CA THR A 121 12.45 -8.87 -7.03
C THR A 121 13.28 -9.56 -8.11
N GLN A 122 12.96 -9.37 -9.39
CA GLN A 122 13.71 -9.91 -10.53
C GLN A 122 15.04 -9.17 -10.77
N THR A 123 15.93 -9.80 -11.54
CA THR A 123 17.22 -9.22 -11.95
C THR A 123 17.04 -7.81 -12.52
N GLY A 124 17.72 -6.83 -11.94
CA GLY A 124 17.61 -5.41 -12.32
C GLY A 124 16.61 -4.58 -11.49
N GLY A 125 15.86 -5.19 -10.58
CA GLY A 125 15.02 -4.55 -9.57
C GLY A 125 15.73 -4.23 -8.24
N THR A 126 15.06 -3.54 -7.33
CA THR A 126 15.65 -3.05 -6.06
C THR A 126 15.50 -4.02 -4.88
N ALA A 127 14.82 -5.16 -5.04
CA ALA A 127 14.51 -6.12 -3.97
C ALA A 127 14.95 -7.55 -4.30
N THR A 128 16.04 -7.72 -5.07
CA THR A 128 16.50 -9.03 -5.56
C THR A 128 16.82 -10.04 -4.45
N ARG A 129 17.21 -9.58 -3.27
CA ARG A 129 17.44 -10.43 -2.08
C ARG A 129 16.16 -11.07 -1.51
N GLY A 130 14.98 -10.60 -1.94
CA GLY A 130 13.70 -11.17 -1.53
C GLY A 130 13.24 -12.37 -2.38
N GLN A 131 14.02 -12.80 -3.37
CA GLN A 131 13.65 -13.97 -4.19
C GLN A 131 13.67 -15.26 -3.37
N VAL A 132 12.67 -16.10 -3.61
CA VAL A 132 12.58 -17.47 -3.08
C VAL A 132 12.59 -18.43 -4.26
N PRO A 133 13.57 -19.35 -4.36
CA PRO A 133 13.62 -20.31 -5.46
C PRO A 133 12.31 -21.11 -5.60
N GLY A 134 11.80 -21.21 -6.83
CA GLY A 134 10.55 -21.93 -7.12
C GLY A 134 9.26 -21.14 -6.90
N TYR A 135 9.32 -19.91 -6.38
CA TYR A 135 8.15 -19.07 -6.12
C TYR A 135 8.23 -17.71 -6.83
N ARG A 136 7.07 -17.21 -7.26
CA ARG A 136 6.90 -15.84 -7.74
C ARG A 136 6.75 -14.92 -6.54
N VAL A 137 7.67 -13.97 -6.37
CA VAL A 137 7.67 -13.04 -5.22
C VAL A 137 7.48 -11.61 -5.70
N ALA A 138 6.40 -10.97 -5.24
CA ALA A 138 6.14 -9.55 -5.47
C ALA A 138 6.41 -8.76 -4.19
N GLY A 139 7.16 -7.67 -4.28
CA GLY A 139 7.51 -6.90 -3.08
C GLY A 139 8.18 -5.56 -3.38
N LYS A 140 8.34 -4.75 -2.33
CA LYS A 140 9.06 -3.49 -2.36
C LYS A 140 9.92 -3.36 -1.11
N THR A 141 11.13 -2.86 -1.27
CA THR A 141 12.06 -2.55 -0.18
C THR A 141 12.11 -1.04 0.05
N GLY A 142 12.28 -0.63 1.30
CA GLY A 142 12.43 0.77 1.68
C GLY A 142 13.04 0.87 3.07
N ASN A 143 14.00 1.78 3.23
CA ASN A 143 14.54 2.17 4.53
C ASN A 143 13.90 3.51 4.92
N ARG A 144 13.48 3.67 6.18
CA ARG A 144 13.03 4.97 6.70
C ARG A 144 14.21 5.89 6.96
#